data_AF-A0A7X7AW69-F1
#
_entry.id   AF-A0A7X7AW69-F1
#
_cell.length_a   1.000
_cell.length_b   1.000
_cell.length_c   1.000
_cell.angle_alpha   90.00
_cell.angle_beta   90.00
_cell.angle_gamma   90.00
#
_symmetry.space_group_name_H-M   'P 1'
#
loop_
_entity.id
_entity.type
_entity.pdbx_description
1 polymer ?
#
loop_
_entity_poly.entity_id
_entity_poly.type
_entity_poly.pdbx_seq_one_letter_code
_entity_poly.pdbx_strand_id
1 'polypeptide(L)'
;MSVLPNPPRRSGKLPRVVLCESFDQRVVRAAHVLNQHKLAQVVLLGDYEELERVAVGYRTDLAGIDVLNYEGEEIQTQIQAQLAALGLTDRLDATDPVVAGAWLVRNGLADAVVAGAATTPTHVMRVYLRLLGVAEGCQTVSGLSLVSFENCEFVRSPVVGLADVSVVPEPSVAQLAGIAIQSAASYERMTG
;
A
#
# COMPACT_ATOMS: atom_id res chain seq x y z
N MET A 1 -6.30 17.02 19.91
CA MET A 1 -5.20 16.06 20.20
C MET A 1 -5.18 15.06 19.04
N SER A 2 -4.03 14.65 18.51
CA SER A 2 -4.01 13.73 17.35
C SER A 2 -4.67 12.41 17.71
N VAL A 3 -5.68 12.02 16.93
CA VAL A 3 -6.51 10.81 17.10
C VAL A 3 -5.80 9.57 16.57
N LEU A 4 -4.81 9.76 15.70
CA LEU A 4 -3.97 8.66 15.23
C LEU A 4 -2.92 8.34 16.30
N PRO A 5 -2.77 7.06 16.70
CA PRO A 5 -1.63 6.65 17.50
C PRO A 5 -0.38 7.13 16.76
N ASN A 6 0.57 7.75 17.48
CA ASN A 6 1.87 8.03 16.88
C ASN A 6 2.42 6.67 16.45
N PRO A 7 2.56 6.38 15.13
CA PRO A 7 3.11 5.11 14.72
C PRO A 7 4.49 5.01 15.37
N PRO A 8 4.88 3.83 15.90
CA PRO A 8 6.15 3.67 16.57
C PRO A 8 7.24 4.25 15.68
N ARG A 9 7.99 5.23 16.21
CA ARG A 9 9.11 5.83 15.47
C ARG A 9 10.12 4.72 15.24
N ARG A 10 10.11 4.14 14.03
CA ARG A 10 11.14 3.19 13.61
C ARG A 10 12.49 3.91 13.66
N SER A 11 13.37 3.48 14.56
CA SER A 11 14.78 3.83 14.50
C SER A 11 15.40 3.06 13.33
N GLY A 12 15.54 3.70 12.17
CA GLY A 12 16.06 3.05 10.96
C GLY A 12 15.88 3.84 9.67
N LYS A 13 16.22 3.22 8.53
CA LYS A 13 15.97 3.76 7.19
C LYS A 13 14.47 3.98 6.98
N LEU A 14 14.11 5.10 6.35
CA LEU A 14 12.72 5.39 6.00
C LEU A 14 12.18 4.31 5.05
N PRO A 15 10.93 3.83 5.26
CA PRO A 15 10.34 2.85 4.37
C PRO A 15 10.17 3.44 2.98
N ARG A 16 10.48 2.66 1.96
CA ARG A 16 10.27 3.00 0.56
C ARG A 16 8.85 2.62 0.14
N VAL A 17 8.03 3.60 -0.19
CA VAL A 17 6.58 3.43 -0.42
C VAL A 17 6.25 3.83 -1.84
N VAL A 18 5.67 2.91 -2.60
CA VAL A 18 5.18 3.17 -3.96
C VAL A 18 3.73 3.61 -3.91
N LEU A 19 3.40 4.72 -4.56
CA LEU A 19 2.02 5.15 -4.77
C LEU A 19 1.65 4.96 -6.25
N CYS A 20 0.73 4.05 -6.54
CA CYS A 20 0.49 3.60 -7.91
C CYS A 20 -0.19 4.67 -8.79
N GLU A 21 -1.16 5.40 -8.24
CA GLU A 21 -2.02 6.30 -9.03
C GLU A 21 -1.47 7.72 -9.08
N SER A 22 -0.27 7.87 -9.64
CA SER A 22 0.56 9.07 -9.53
C SER A 22 0.00 10.32 -10.21
N PHE A 23 -0.99 10.16 -11.10
CA PHE A 23 -1.69 11.25 -11.76
C PHE A 23 -2.93 11.75 -10.98
N ASP A 24 -3.28 11.11 -9.85
CA ASP A 24 -4.34 11.57 -8.96
C ASP A 24 -3.82 12.68 -8.04
N GLN A 25 -4.53 13.81 -7.99
CA GLN A 25 -4.17 14.95 -7.13
C GLN A 25 -3.95 14.58 -5.67
N ARG A 26 -4.77 13.68 -5.12
CA ARG A 26 -4.69 13.28 -3.71
C ARG A 26 -3.41 12.51 -3.46
N VAL A 27 -2.97 11.70 -4.43
CA VAL A 27 -1.74 10.91 -4.37
C VAL A 27 -0.52 11.81 -4.45
N VAL A 28 -0.47 12.76 -5.39
CA VAL A 28 0.65 13.72 -5.50
C VAL A 28 0.79 14.57 -4.22
N ARG A 29 -0.34 15.03 -3.67
CA ARG A 29 -0.35 15.75 -2.38
C ARG A 29 0.12 14.87 -1.22
N ALA A 30 -0.32 13.61 -1.16
CA ALA A 30 0.14 12.67 -0.14
C ALA A 30 1.66 12.43 -0.24
N ALA A 31 2.19 12.26 -1.46
CA ALA A 31 3.62 12.12 -1.70
C ALA A 31 4.41 13.32 -1.16
N HIS A 32 3.93 14.53 -1.46
CA HIS A 32 4.53 15.77 -0.96
C HIS A 32 4.53 15.84 0.57
N VAL A 33 3.41 15.55 1.23
CA VAL A 33 3.30 15.54 2.70
C VAL A 33 4.23 14.48 3.31
N LEU A 34 4.24 13.27 2.78
CA LEU A 34 5.11 12.18 3.26
C LEU A 34 6.60 12.56 3.17
N ASN A 35 7.00 13.20 2.08
CA ASN A 35 8.37 13.66 1.87
C ASN A 35 8.73 14.84 2.79
N GLN A 36 7.88 15.87 2.88
CA GLN A 36 8.09 17.03 3.76
C GLN A 36 8.29 16.63 5.23
N HIS A 37 7.48 15.68 5.71
CA HIS A 37 7.56 15.19 7.07
C HIS A 37 8.57 14.05 7.27
N LYS A 38 9.29 13.65 6.20
CA LYS A 38 10.26 12.54 6.22
C LYS A 38 9.67 11.26 6.80
N LEU A 39 8.46 10.90 6.38
CA LEU A 39 7.75 9.72 6.85
C LEU A 39 8.05 8.49 5.99
N ALA A 40 8.39 8.69 4.71
CA ALA A 40 8.70 7.63 3.75
C ALA A 40 9.62 8.15 2.63
N GLN A 41 10.33 7.23 1.98
CA GLN A 41 10.93 7.47 0.66
C GLN A 41 9.87 7.15 -0.40
N VAL A 42 9.24 8.18 -0.97
CA VAL A 42 8.09 7.98 -1.88
C VAL A 42 8.57 7.73 -3.30
N VAL A 43 7.94 6.76 -3.96
CA VAL A 43 8.10 6.47 -5.38
C VAL A 43 6.77 6.68 -6.10
N LEU A 44 6.76 7.58 -7.08
CA LEU A 44 5.66 7.74 -8.02
C LEU A 44 5.97 6.95 -9.30
N LEU A 45 4.91 6.44 -9.93
CA LEU A 45 4.95 5.65 -11.15
C LEU A 45 4.43 6.47 -12.33
N GLY A 46 5.27 6.66 -13.35
CA GLY A 46 4.91 7.38 -14.57
C GLY A 46 6.08 8.12 -15.19
N ASP A 47 5.80 8.84 -16.28
CA ASP A 47 6.77 9.73 -16.90
C ASP A 47 7.03 10.97 -16.03
N TYR A 48 8.31 11.36 -15.91
CA TYR A 48 8.70 12.48 -15.05
C TYR A 48 8.14 13.82 -15.57
N GLU A 49 8.22 14.08 -16.87
CA GLU A 49 7.79 15.36 -17.44
C GLU A 49 6.26 15.52 -17.36
N GLU A 50 5.51 14.42 -17.50
CA GLU A 50 4.07 14.43 -17.28
C GLU A 50 3.71 14.66 -15.82
N LEU A 51 4.34 13.93 -14.88
CA LEU A 51 4.08 14.09 -13.46
C LEU A 51 4.48 15.47 -12.95
N GLU A 52 5.57 16.06 -13.46
CA GLU A 52 5.98 17.41 -13.11
C GLU A 52 4.94 18.44 -13.53
N ARG A 53 4.38 18.34 -14.75
CA ARG A 53 3.28 19.20 -15.21
C ARG A 53 2.04 19.06 -14.32
N VAL A 54 1.70 17.84 -13.92
CA VAL A 54 0.57 17.57 -13.03
C VAL A 54 0.81 18.16 -11.64
N ALA A 55 2.00 17.99 -11.07
CA ALA A 55 2.38 18.54 -9.78
C ALA A 55 2.29 20.07 -9.76
N VAL A 56 2.80 20.75 -10.80
CA VAL A 56 2.67 22.21 -10.96
C VAL A 56 1.21 22.64 -10.97
N GLY A 57 0.35 21.92 -11.72
CA GLY A 57 -1.10 22.16 -11.74
C GLY A 57 -1.75 22.06 -10.36
N TYR A 58 -1.19 21.25 -9.46
CA TYR A 58 -1.66 21.07 -8.09
C TYR A 58 -0.97 21.96 -7.05
N ARG A 59 -0.08 22.85 -7.49
CA ARG A 59 0.74 23.74 -6.64
C ARG A 59 1.61 22.96 -5.67
N THR A 60 2.18 21.87 -6.15
CA THR A 60 3.14 21.00 -5.46
C THR A 60 4.36 20.81 -6.36
N ASP A 61 5.49 20.41 -5.77
CA ASP A 61 6.68 19.98 -6.52
C ASP A 61 7.03 18.52 -6.20
N LEU A 62 7.88 17.94 -7.04
CA LEU A 62 8.38 16.57 -6.91
C LEU A 62 9.77 16.51 -6.24
N ALA A 63 10.24 17.60 -5.61
CA ALA A 63 11.59 17.67 -5.08
C ALA A 63 11.79 16.62 -3.96
N GLY A 64 12.75 15.71 -4.16
CA GLY A 64 13.02 14.62 -3.22
C GLY A 64 12.03 13.45 -3.27
N ILE A 65 11.11 13.44 -4.24
CA ILE A 65 10.24 12.31 -4.55
C ILE A 65 10.86 11.55 -5.73
N ASP A 66 11.00 10.24 -5.60
CA ASP A 66 11.49 9.41 -6.70
C ASP A 66 10.37 9.19 -7.71
N VAL A 67 10.73 9.24 -8.99
CA VAL A 67 9.81 8.90 -10.09
C VAL A 67 10.41 7.72 -10.86
N LEU A 68 9.60 6.69 -11.05
CA LEU A 68 9.93 5.52 -11.87
C LEU A 68 9.00 5.46 -13.07
N ASN A 69 9.57 5.61 -14.27
CA ASN A 69 8.83 5.31 -15.49
C ASN A 69 8.75 3.79 -15.68
N TYR A 70 7.60 3.22 -15.32
CA TYR A 70 7.35 1.78 -15.43
C TYR A 70 7.04 1.33 -16.86
N GLU A 71 6.78 2.25 -17.78
CA GLU A 71 6.55 1.97 -19.21
C GLU A 71 7.86 1.86 -20.01
N GLY A 72 9.00 2.19 -19.39
CA GLY A 72 10.32 2.01 -20.00
C GLY A 72 10.61 0.55 -20.36
N GLU A 73 11.25 0.33 -21.52
CA GLU A 73 11.48 -0.98 -22.12
C GLU A 73 12.11 -2.00 -21.16
N GLU A 74 13.13 -1.58 -20.40
CA GLU A 74 13.82 -2.44 -19.43
C GLU A 74 12.88 -2.92 -18.32
N ILE A 75 12.13 -2.00 -17.71
CA ILE A 75 11.21 -2.33 -16.62
C ILE A 75 10.05 -3.18 -17.13
N GLN A 76 9.47 -2.83 -18.29
CA GLN A 76 8.42 -3.62 -18.93
C GLN A 76 8.88 -5.05 -19.22
N THR A 77 10.10 -5.22 -19.75
CA THR A 77 10.67 -6.55 -20.01
C THR A 77 10.79 -7.37 -18.74
N GLN A 78 11.25 -6.76 -17.63
CA GLN A 78 11.38 -7.44 -16.35
C GLN A 78 10.03 -7.81 -15.73
N ILE A 79 9.03 -6.93 -15.81
CA ILE A 79 7.67 -7.21 -15.34
C ILE A 79 7.07 -8.36 -16.16
N GLN A 80 7.14 -8.29 -17.49
CA GLN A 80 6.61 -9.33 -18.38
C GLN A 80 7.28 -10.69 -18.14
N ALA A 81 8.60 -10.73 -17.98
CA ALA A 81 9.32 -11.95 -17.64
C ALA A 81 8.85 -12.53 -16.29
N GLN A 82 8.63 -11.69 -15.29
CA GLN A 82 8.12 -12.11 -13.98
C GLN A 82 6.69 -12.64 -14.06
N LEU A 83 5.81 -11.99 -14.85
CA LEU A 83 4.44 -12.47 -15.08
C LEU A 83 4.43 -13.81 -15.81
N ALA A 84 5.28 -13.99 -16.81
CA ALA A 84 5.42 -15.25 -17.55
C ALA A 84 5.89 -16.39 -16.63
N ALA A 85 6.92 -16.14 -15.81
CA ALA A 85 7.43 -17.12 -14.85
C ALA A 85 6.38 -17.56 -13.81
N LEU A 86 5.40 -16.69 -13.51
CA LEU A 86 4.30 -16.97 -12.59
C LEU A 86 3.03 -17.49 -13.28
N GLY A 87 3.01 -17.59 -14.62
CA GLY A 87 1.81 -17.97 -15.39
C GLY A 87 0.69 -16.93 -15.28
N LEU A 88 1.03 -15.65 -15.18
CA LEU A 88 0.11 -14.53 -14.95
C LEU A 88 -0.06 -13.61 -16.17
N THR A 89 0.57 -13.91 -17.31
CA THR A 89 0.55 -13.06 -18.51
C THR A 89 -0.86 -12.79 -19.04
N ASP A 90 -1.77 -13.79 -19.01
CA ASP A 90 -3.17 -13.62 -19.45
C ASP A 90 -4.09 -13.01 -18.37
N ARG A 91 -3.51 -12.68 -17.21
CA ARG A 91 -4.23 -12.44 -15.96
C ARG A 91 -3.95 -11.07 -15.37
N LEU A 92 -2.82 -10.47 -15.73
CA LEU A 92 -2.32 -9.20 -15.25
C LEU A 92 -1.65 -8.48 -16.42
N ASP A 93 -1.81 -7.17 -16.46
CA ASP A 93 -1.23 -6.31 -17.48
C ASP A 93 0.08 -5.71 -16.95
N ALA A 94 1.18 -5.83 -17.70
CA ALA A 94 2.47 -5.25 -17.31
C ALA A 94 2.46 -3.71 -17.33
N THR A 95 1.52 -3.11 -18.06
CA THR A 95 1.31 -1.65 -18.13
C THR A 95 0.36 -1.13 -17.05
N ASP A 96 -0.15 -2.00 -16.17
CA ASP A 96 -0.94 -1.58 -15.02
C ASP A 96 -0.02 -1.04 -13.90
N PRO A 97 -0.19 0.22 -13.44
CA PRO A 97 0.63 0.78 -12.37
C PRO A 97 0.49 0.02 -11.05
N VAL A 98 -0.63 -0.67 -10.79
CA VAL A 98 -0.78 -1.53 -9.61
C VAL A 98 0.08 -2.78 -9.72
N VAL A 99 0.21 -3.34 -10.94
CA VAL A 99 1.12 -4.46 -11.24
C VAL A 99 2.57 -4.03 -11.07
N ALA A 100 2.96 -2.88 -11.63
CA ALA A 100 4.30 -2.33 -11.47
C ALA A 100 4.64 -2.06 -9.98
N GLY A 101 3.72 -1.47 -9.22
CA GLY A 101 3.92 -1.23 -7.80
C GLY A 101 4.07 -2.51 -6.97
N ALA A 102 3.23 -3.52 -7.23
CA ALA A 102 3.35 -4.83 -6.60
C ALA A 102 4.65 -5.56 -7.01
N TRP A 103 5.07 -5.41 -8.26
CA TRP A 103 6.34 -5.96 -8.75
C TRP A 103 7.54 -5.35 -8.02
N LEU A 104 7.55 -4.04 -7.77
CA LEU A 104 8.61 -3.39 -6.99
C LEU A 104 8.73 -3.99 -5.58
N VAL A 105 7.61 -4.17 -4.89
CA VAL A 105 7.59 -4.77 -3.55
C VAL A 105 8.05 -6.24 -3.59
N ARG A 106 7.55 -7.03 -4.54
CA ARG A 106 7.94 -8.44 -4.71
C ARG A 106 9.45 -8.61 -4.89
N ASN A 107 10.09 -7.68 -5.59
CA ASN A 107 11.53 -7.72 -5.89
C ASN A 107 12.39 -6.99 -4.84
N GLY A 108 11.82 -6.55 -3.71
CA GLY A 108 12.56 -5.85 -2.66
C GLY A 108 13.04 -4.45 -3.06
N LEU A 109 12.46 -3.87 -4.12
CA LEU A 109 12.74 -2.51 -4.60
C LEU A 109 11.88 -1.46 -3.88
N ALA A 110 10.89 -1.90 -3.10
CA ALA A 110 10.08 -1.09 -2.21
C ALA A 110 9.61 -1.92 -0.99
N ASP A 111 9.31 -1.24 0.11
CA ASP A 111 8.83 -1.86 1.36
C ASP A 111 7.30 -1.96 1.40
N ALA A 112 6.60 -1.06 0.72
CA ALA A 112 5.15 -1.03 0.66
C ALA A 112 4.64 -0.45 -0.66
N VAL A 113 3.42 -0.83 -1.02
CA VAL A 113 2.69 -0.32 -2.17
C VAL A 113 1.29 0.12 -1.73
N VAL A 114 0.83 1.27 -2.23
CA VAL A 114 -0.50 1.81 -1.96
C VAL A 114 -1.18 2.13 -3.29
N ALA A 115 -2.40 1.62 -3.44
CA ALA A 115 -3.29 1.89 -4.56
C ALA A 115 -4.75 1.96 -4.07
N GLY A 116 -5.65 2.40 -4.93
CA GLY A 116 -7.09 2.45 -4.67
C GLY A 116 -7.68 3.86 -4.63
N ALA A 117 -6.91 4.90 -4.99
CA ALA A 117 -7.44 6.25 -5.14
C ALA A 117 -8.41 6.35 -6.33
N ALA A 118 -8.03 5.78 -7.47
CA ALA A 118 -8.78 5.77 -8.72
C ALA A 118 -9.11 4.34 -9.21
N THR A 119 -8.43 3.33 -8.65
CA THR A 119 -8.55 1.92 -9.00
C THR A 119 -9.48 1.19 -8.03
N THR A 120 -10.29 0.26 -8.54
CA THR A 120 -11.23 -0.46 -7.67
C THR A 120 -10.50 -1.34 -6.65
N PRO A 121 -10.97 -1.42 -5.38
CA PRO A 121 -10.39 -2.30 -4.37
C PRO A 121 -10.29 -3.76 -4.82
N THR A 122 -11.29 -4.24 -5.56
CA THR A 122 -11.32 -5.60 -6.12
C THR A 122 -10.16 -5.86 -7.07
N HIS A 123 -9.80 -4.88 -7.91
CA HIS A 123 -8.66 -5.00 -8.82
C HIS A 123 -7.36 -4.96 -8.04
N VAL A 124 -7.18 -3.99 -7.13
CA VAL A 124 -6.00 -3.89 -6.27
C VAL A 124 -5.72 -5.19 -5.53
N MET A 125 -6.73 -5.74 -4.85
CA MET A 125 -6.59 -6.97 -4.09
C MET A 125 -6.28 -8.17 -4.99
N ARG A 126 -6.85 -8.23 -6.19
CA ARG A 126 -6.55 -9.30 -7.17
C ARG A 126 -5.09 -9.25 -7.61
N VAL A 127 -4.55 -8.07 -7.88
CA VAL A 127 -3.13 -7.89 -8.24
C VAL A 127 -2.24 -8.29 -7.07
N TYR A 128 -2.49 -7.74 -5.88
CA TYR A 128 -1.66 -8.00 -4.70
C TYR A 128 -1.66 -9.47 -4.31
N LEU A 129 -2.81 -10.16 -4.30
CA LEU A 129 -2.87 -11.59 -4.00
C LEU A 129 -2.14 -12.45 -5.03
N ARG A 130 -2.13 -12.06 -6.30
CA ARG A 130 -1.44 -12.83 -7.37
C ARG A 130 0.07 -12.62 -7.36
N LEU A 131 0.53 -11.40 -7.08
CA LEU A 131 1.95 -11.04 -7.13
C LEU A 131 2.66 -11.11 -5.78
N LEU A 132 2.04 -10.65 -4.71
CA LEU A 132 2.63 -10.65 -3.36
C LEU A 132 2.24 -11.91 -2.58
N GLY A 133 1.03 -12.41 -2.81
CA GLY A 133 0.49 -13.54 -2.08
C GLY A 133 0.09 -13.18 -0.67
N VAL A 134 0.14 -14.17 0.22
CA VAL A 134 -0.14 -14.03 1.65
C VAL A 134 1.12 -14.34 2.45
N ALA A 135 1.20 -13.80 3.66
CA ALA A 135 2.31 -14.10 4.56
C ALA A 135 2.38 -15.61 4.87
N GLU A 136 3.58 -16.11 5.16
CA GLU A 136 3.79 -17.51 5.52
C GLU A 136 2.90 -17.93 6.70
N GLY A 137 2.31 -19.13 6.61
CA GLY A 137 1.37 -19.64 7.61
C GLY A 137 -0.01 -18.98 7.58
N CYS A 138 -0.25 -17.95 6.75
CA CYS A 138 -1.55 -17.33 6.59
C CYS A 138 -2.29 -17.93 5.38
N GLN A 139 -3.60 -18.13 5.52
CA GLN A 139 -4.45 -18.62 4.43
C GLN A 139 -5.40 -17.56 3.87
N THR A 140 -5.47 -16.38 4.49
CA THR A 140 -6.44 -15.34 4.16
C THR A 140 -5.87 -13.96 4.47
N VAL A 141 -6.28 -12.97 3.67
CA VAL A 141 -6.05 -11.54 3.90
C VAL A 141 -7.32 -10.96 4.52
N SER A 142 -7.16 -10.07 5.49
CA SER A 142 -8.26 -9.36 6.14
C SER A 142 -7.92 -7.89 6.31
N GLY A 143 -8.94 -7.05 6.54
CA GLY A 143 -8.75 -5.66 6.91
C GLY A 143 -8.79 -5.46 8.42
N LEU A 144 -7.90 -4.60 8.91
CA LEU A 144 -7.90 -4.10 10.27
C LEU A 144 -8.11 -2.58 10.24
N SER A 145 -9.17 -2.11 10.89
CA SER A 145 -9.39 -0.67 11.11
C SER A 145 -9.02 -0.30 12.53
N LEU A 146 -8.22 0.76 12.70
CA LEU A 146 -7.98 1.38 13.99
C LEU A 146 -9.02 2.47 14.22
N VAL A 147 -9.85 2.30 15.24
CA VAL A 147 -10.89 3.25 15.62
C VAL A 147 -10.53 3.85 16.96
N SER A 148 -10.38 5.18 16.99
CA SER A 148 -10.18 5.90 18.24
C SER A 148 -11.53 6.36 18.78
N PHE A 149 -11.76 6.14 20.06
CA PHE A 149 -12.95 6.63 20.75
C PHE A 149 -12.57 7.77 21.69
N GLU A 150 -13.24 8.91 21.58
CA GLU A 150 -13.17 9.96 22.58
C GLU A 150 -14.22 9.69 23.65
N ASN A 151 -13.80 9.54 24.91
CA ASN A 151 -14.69 9.40 26.08
C ASN A 151 -15.74 8.27 25.99
N CYS A 152 -15.34 7.08 25.55
CA CYS A 152 -16.23 5.91 25.56
C CYS A 152 -15.98 5.04 26.80
N GLU A 153 -16.92 5.04 27.74
CA GLU A 153 -16.83 4.26 28.99
C GLU A 153 -16.77 2.73 28.77
N PHE A 154 -17.19 2.26 27.60
CA PHE A 154 -17.22 0.84 27.25
C PHE A 154 -15.90 0.32 26.68
N VAL A 155 -14.93 1.20 26.40
CA VAL A 155 -13.69 0.84 25.74
C VAL A 155 -12.50 1.12 26.66
N ARG A 156 -11.69 0.09 26.91
CA ARG A 156 -10.54 0.18 27.82
C ARG A 156 -9.33 0.89 27.24
N SER A 157 -9.20 0.94 25.91
CA SER A 157 -8.11 1.58 25.18
C SER A 157 -8.66 2.76 24.37
N PRO A 158 -7.93 3.89 24.27
CA PRO A 158 -8.37 4.99 23.40
C PRO A 158 -8.46 4.57 21.93
N VAL A 159 -7.74 3.51 21.51
CA VAL A 159 -7.74 2.98 20.14
C VAL A 159 -8.08 1.50 20.14
N VAL A 160 -9.03 1.08 19.32
CA VAL A 160 -9.48 -0.32 19.16
C VAL A 160 -9.21 -0.79 17.74
N GLY A 161 -8.75 -2.03 17.60
CA GLY A 161 -8.70 -2.72 16.30
C GLY A 161 -10.01 -3.45 16.01
N LEU A 162 -10.63 -3.18 14.85
CA LEU A 162 -11.80 -3.90 14.34
C LEU A 162 -11.43 -4.67 13.07
N ALA A 163 -11.66 -5.98 13.08
CA ALA A 163 -11.38 -6.87 11.95
C ALA A 163 -12.35 -8.08 11.94
N ASP A 164 -12.72 -8.64 10.78
CA ASP A 164 -12.53 -8.11 9.43
C ASP A 164 -13.73 -7.24 9.04
N VAL A 165 -13.47 -6.01 8.60
CA VAL A 165 -14.51 -5.05 8.22
C VAL A 165 -14.53 -4.74 6.72
N SER A 166 -13.80 -5.51 5.90
CA SER A 166 -13.59 -5.13 4.49
C SER A 166 -13.38 -6.26 3.49
N VAL A 167 -12.82 -7.42 3.87
CA VAL A 167 -12.38 -8.42 2.89
C VAL A 167 -13.24 -9.68 2.89
N VAL A 168 -13.44 -10.32 4.03
CA VAL A 168 -14.09 -11.64 4.15
C VAL A 168 -15.53 -11.47 4.67
N PRO A 169 -16.56 -11.64 3.82
CA PRO A 169 -17.95 -11.43 4.26
C PRO A 169 -18.43 -12.43 5.31
N GLU A 170 -18.12 -13.71 5.11
CA GLU A 170 -18.52 -14.81 5.99
C GLU A 170 -17.31 -15.72 6.25
N PRO A 171 -16.49 -15.42 7.28
CA PRO A 171 -15.30 -16.20 7.55
C PRO A 171 -15.67 -17.58 8.11
N SER A 172 -15.05 -18.64 7.59
CA SER A 172 -15.05 -19.95 8.25
C SER A 172 -14.36 -19.88 9.63
N VAL A 173 -14.56 -20.89 10.47
CA VAL A 173 -13.91 -20.96 11.81
C VAL A 173 -12.39 -20.80 11.72
N ALA A 174 -11.76 -21.46 10.74
CA ALA A 174 -10.32 -21.37 10.53
C ALA A 174 -9.87 -19.97 10.08
N GLN A 175 -10.64 -19.33 9.19
CA GLN A 175 -10.37 -17.96 8.75
C GLN A 175 -10.54 -16.97 9.89
N LEU A 176 -11.61 -17.09 10.69
CA LEU A 176 -11.86 -16.19 11.81
C LEU A 176 -10.74 -16.29 12.86
N ALA A 177 -10.26 -17.50 13.16
CA ALA A 177 -9.10 -17.70 14.03
C ALA A 177 -7.84 -17.05 13.46
N GLY A 178 -7.58 -17.22 12.16
CA GLY A 178 -6.47 -16.57 11.47
C GLY A 178 -6.54 -15.04 11.52
N ILE A 179 -7.72 -14.48 11.23
CA ILE A 179 -8.00 -13.03 11.29
C ILE A 179 -7.71 -12.50 12.70
N ALA A 180 -8.16 -13.18 13.75
CA ALA A 180 -7.92 -12.74 15.13
C ALA A 180 -6.42 -12.68 15.46
N ILE A 181 -5.66 -13.71 15.09
CA ILE A 181 -4.20 -13.79 15.32
C ILE A 181 -3.47 -12.68 14.53
N GLN A 182 -3.78 -12.54 13.24
CA GLN A 182 -3.19 -11.52 12.37
C GLN A 182 -3.51 -10.10 12.82
N SER A 183 -4.74 -9.89 13.32
CA SER A 183 -5.21 -8.59 13.80
C SER A 183 -4.51 -8.19 15.09
N ALA A 184 -4.36 -9.12 16.03
CA ALA A 184 -3.60 -8.89 17.27
C ALA A 184 -2.15 -8.48 16.97
N ALA A 185 -1.46 -9.23 16.10
CA ALA A 185 -0.08 -8.93 15.70
C ALA A 185 0.04 -7.59 14.94
N SER A 186 -0.95 -7.24 14.13
CA SER A 186 -0.95 -5.96 13.40
C SER A 186 -1.26 -4.78 14.33
N TYR A 187 -2.20 -4.93 15.25
CA TYR A 187 -2.51 -3.93 16.27
C TYR A 187 -1.30 -3.62 17.15
N GLU A 188 -0.63 -4.65 17.68
CA GLU A 188 0.60 -4.50 18.48
C GLU A 188 1.70 -3.78 17.69
N ARG A 189 1.96 -4.19 16.43
CA ARG A 189 2.96 -3.52 15.58
C ARG A 189 2.66 -2.05 15.30
N MET A 190 1.39 -1.65 15.28
CA MET A 190 0.98 -0.29 14.97
C MET A 190 0.87 0.61 16.21
N THR A 191 0.57 0.03 17.37
CA THR A 191 0.24 0.80 18.59
C THR A 191 1.26 0.67 19.71
N GLY A 192 2.18 -0.32 19.63
CA GLY A 192 3.12 -0.67 20.70
C GLY A 192 2.50 -1.56 21.75
#